data_AF-A0A2N0ZY95-F1
#
_entry.id   AF-A0A2N0ZY95-F1
#
_cell.length_a   1.000
_cell.length_b   1.000
_cell.length_c   1.000
_cell.angle_alpha   90.00
_cell.angle_beta   90.00
_cell.angle_gamma   90.00
#
_symmetry.space_group_name_H-M   'P 1'
#
loop_
_entity.id
_entity.type
_entity.pdbx_description
1 polymer ?
#
loop_
_entity_poly.entity_id
_entity_poly.type
_entity_poly.pdbx_seq_one_letter_code
_entity_poly.pdbx_strand_id
1 'polypeptide(L)' 'MRISRSQTQWKTIIKDHQSSGLTVIEYYQQLQLSTSNFYAIKKKLGLSSSNFVRAKIPPTS' A
#
# COMPACT_ATOMS: atom_id res chain seq x y z
N MET A 1 0.54 14.47 -13.63
CA MET A 1 0.54 15.25 -12.38
C MET A 1 1.58 14.66 -11.42
N ARG A 2 2.69 15.35 -11.16
CA ARG A 2 3.73 14.89 -10.21
C ARG A 2 3.34 15.34 -8.82
N ILE A 3 2.62 14.50 -8.09
CA ILE A 3 2.35 14.75 -6.67
C ILE A 3 3.60 14.35 -5.88
N SER A 4 4.52 15.30 -5.68
CA SER A 4 5.69 15.12 -4.80
C SER A 4 5.27 15.29 -3.34
N ARG A 5 4.60 14.27 -2.77
CA ARG A 5 4.38 14.18 -1.32
C ARG A 5 5.63 13.63 -0.64
N SER A 6 5.99 14.20 0.50
CA SER A 6 7.13 13.74 1.30
C SER A 6 6.83 12.39 1.97
N GLN A 7 7.88 11.68 2.41
CA GLN A 7 7.74 10.40 3.09
C GLN A 7 6.85 10.49 4.34
N THR A 8 6.94 11.60 5.08
CA THR A 8 6.12 11.85 6.28
C THR A 8 4.65 11.98 5.92
N GLN A 9 4.31 12.74 4.86
CA GLN A 9 2.93 12.87 4.40
C GLN A 9 2.34 11.52 3.99
N TRP A 10 3.12 10.68 3.30
CA TRP A 10 2.68 9.34 2.93
C TRP A 10 2.42 8.43 4.14
N LYS A 11 3.25 8.51 5.19
CA LYS A 11 3.00 7.80 6.44
C LYS A 11 1.70 8.25 7.10
N THR A 12 1.41 9.55 7.11
CA THR A 12 0.16 10.09 7.64
C THR A 12 -1.04 9.57 6.86
N ILE A 13 -1.00 9.63 5.53
CA ILE A 13 -2.06 9.12 4.64
C ILE A 13 -2.34 7.64 4.89
N ILE A 14 -1.30 6.82 5.08
CA ILE A 14 -1.47 5.38 5.33
C ILE A 14 -2.09 5.12 6.71
N LYS A 15 -1.65 5.85 7.74
CA LYS A 15 -2.25 5.72 9.08
C LYS A 15 -3.70 6.18 9.09
N ASP A 16 -4.00 7.27 8.40
CA ASP A 16 -5.33 7.84 8.30
C ASP A 16 -6.27 6.93 7.49
N HIS A 17 -5.75 6.30 6.43
CA HIS A 17 -6.45 5.23 5.69
C HIS A 17 -6.79 4.04 6.60
N GLN A 18 -5.85 3.57 7.42
CA GLN A 18 -6.06 2.47 8.37
C GLN A 18 -7.14 2.79 9.41
N SER A 19 -7.24 4.05 9.85
CA SER A 19 -8.27 4.51 10.78
C SER A 19 -9.62 4.74 10.12
N SER A 20 -9.64 5.10 8.82
CA SER A 20 -10.87 5.44 8.09
C SER A 20 -11.74 4.24 7.75
N GLY A 21 -11.18 3.02 7.74
CA GLY A 21 -11.91 1.79 7.38
C GLY A 21 -12.35 1.71 5.91
N LEU A 22 -12.05 2.73 5.10
CA LEU A 22 -12.31 2.77 3.66
C LEU A 22 -11.41 1.78 2.91
N THR A 23 -11.84 1.32 1.74
CA THR A 23 -10.93 0.55 0.88
C THR A 23 -9.81 1.46 0.35
N VAL A 24 -8.65 0.87 0.02
CA VAL A 24 -7.51 1.62 -0.55
C VAL A 24 -7.94 2.43 -1.78
N ILE A 25 -8.86 1.88 -2.59
CA ILE A 25 -9.35 2.51 -3.81
C ILE A 25 -10.15 3.78 -3.47
N GLU A 26 -11.14 3.68 -2.58
CA GLU A 26 -12.01 4.79 -2.22
C GLU A 26 -11.23 5.94 -1.56
N TYR A 27 -10.35 5.60 -0.61
CA TYR A 27 -9.57 6.60 0.11
C TYR A 27 -8.56 7.31 -0.81
N TYR A 28 -7.92 6.57 -1.72
CA TYR A 28 -6.96 7.17 -2.65
C TYR A 28 -7.67 7.96 -3.77
N GLN A 29 -8.85 7.53 -4.22
CA GLN A 29 -9.68 8.29 -5.15
C GLN A 29 -10.06 9.67 -4.59
N GLN A 30 -10.45 9.75 -3.31
CA GLN A 30 -10.73 11.02 -2.65
C GLN A 30 -9.51 11.96 -2.63
N LEU A 31 -8.31 11.40 -2.51
CA LEU A 31 -7.04 12.15 -2.51
C LEU A 31 -6.49 12.43 -3.91
N GLN A 32 -7.25 12.12 -4.96
CA GLN A 32 -6.83 12.15 -6.38
C GLN A 32 -5.53 11.37 -6.63
N LEU A 33 -5.37 10.28 -5.89
CA LEU A 33 -4.26 9.36 -6.00
C LEU A 33 -4.67 8.11 -6.77
N SER A 34 -3.78 7.65 -7.64
CA SER A 34 -3.95 6.34 -8.25
C SER A 34 -3.54 5.22 -7.30
N THR A 35 -4.14 4.05 -7.48
CA THR A 35 -3.69 2.80 -6.83
C THR A 35 -2.23 2.47 -7.16
N SER A 36 -1.73 2.86 -8.35
CA SER A 36 -0.31 2.72 -8.69
C SER A 36 0.60 3.51 -7.75
N ASN A 37 0.20 4.71 -7.32
CA ASN A 37 0.94 5.48 -6.31
C ASN A 37 0.95 4.74 -4.97
N PHE A 38 -0.16 4.12 -4.56
CA PHE A 38 -0.19 3.31 -3.34
C PHE A 38 0.87 2.20 -3.38
N TYR A 39 0.91 1.40 -4.44
CA TYR A 39 1.91 0.32 -4.56
C TYR A 39 3.34 0.85 -4.63
N ALA A 40 3.59 1.94 -5.35
CA ALA A 40 4.91 2.57 -5.43
C ALA A 40 5.38 3.06 -4.05
N ILE A 41 4.49 3.68 -3.27
CA ILE A 41 4.79 4.22 -1.94
C ILE A 41 4.92 3.10 -0.92
N LYS A 42 4.04 2.10 -0.96
CA LYS A 42 4.10 0.92 -0.10
C LYS A 42 5.41 0.16 -0.31
N LYS A 43 5.89 0.07 -1.56
CA LYS A 43 7.23 -0.45 -1.89
C LYS A 43 8.35 0.45 -1.36
N LYS A 44 8.26 1.77 -1.58
CA LYS A 44 9.28 2.74 -1.14
C LYS A 44 9.40 2.84 0.39
N LEU A 45 8.31 2.62 1.12
CA LEU A 45 8.26 2.62 2.57
C LEU A 45 8.61 1.26 3.20
N GLY A 46 8.86 0.22 2.39
CA GLY A 46 9.10 -1.13 2.91
C GLY A 46 7.87 -1.77 3.56
N LEU A 47 6.67 -1.20 3.35
CA LEU A 47 5.40 -1.71 3.88
C LEU A 47 4.77 -2.79 2.98
N SER A 48 5.42 -3.10 1.87
CA SER A 48 5.09 -4.28 1.09
C SER A 48 5.55 -5.50 1.85
N SER A 49 4.65 -6.04 2.68
CA SER A 49 4.72 -7.41 3.18
C SER A 49 4.75 -8.35 1.98
N SER A 50 5.95 -8.59 1.45
CA SER A 50 6.26 -9.66 0.52
C SER A 50 6.19 -10.97 1.30
N ASN A 51 5.01 -11.32 1.79
CA ASN A 51 4.67 -12.68 2.16
C ASN A 51 4.44 -13.42 0.83
N PHE A 52 5.50 -13.60 0.04
CA PHE A 52 5.53 -14.69 -0.92
C PHE A 52 5.49 -15.95 -0.05
N VAL A 53 4.28 -16.43 0.21
CA VAL A 53 4.08 -17.71 0.87
C VAL A 53 4.61 -18.73 -0.12
N ARG A 54 5.87 -19.14 0.07
CA ARG A 54 6.41 -20.30 -0.62
C ARG A 54 5.49 -21.45 -0.24
N ALA A 55 4.60 -21.84 -1.15
CA ALA A 55 3.79 -23.03 -0.98
C ALA A 55 4.78 -24.18 -0.73
N LYS A 56 4.84 -24.65 0.52
CA LYS A 56 5.50 -25.93 0.80
C LYS A 56 4.59 -26.96 0.16
N ILE A 57 4.97 -27.43 -1.02
CA ILE A 57 4.37 -28.61 -1.62
C ILE A 57 4.69 -29.74 -0.65
N PRO A 58 3.70 -30.34 0.06
CA PRO A 58 3.98 -31.50 0.87
C PRO A 58 4.47 -32.63 -0.06
N PRO A 59 5.50 -33.40 0.32
CA PRO A 59 5.95 -34.51 -0.49
C PRO A 59 4.79 -35.51 -0.61
N THR A 60 4.36 -35.76 -1.85
CA THR A 60 3.47 -36.86 -2.16
C THR A 60 4.20 -38.17 -1.92
N SER A 61 3.52 -39.02 -1.14
CA SER A 61 3.81 -40.38 -0.68
C SER A 61 4.87 -41.20 -1.41
#